data_AF-A0A200Q4D1-F1
#
_entry.id   AF-A0A200Q4D1-F1
#
_cell.length_a   1.000
_cell.length_b   1.000
_cell.length_c   1.000
_cell.angle_alpha   90.00
_cell.angle_beta   90.00
_cell.angle_gamma   90.00
#
_symmetry.space_group_name_H-M   'P 1'
#
loop_
_entity.id
_entity.type
_entity.pdbx_description
1 polymer ?
#
loop_
_entity_poly.entity_id
_entity_poly.type
_entity_poly.pdbx_seq_one_letter_code
_entity_poly.pdbx_strand_id
1 'polypeptide(L)'
;MNGNGCTVYDSNGQIVYRIDNYNCLCSDEVYLMDIEGKVLVTIVRKKLRLFGRWEGYKSTTNSNLEKELIKPWFQVRKSCRFLKGNNSSPSCCGV
;
A
#
# COMPACT_ATOMS: atom_id res chain seq x y z
N MET A 1 5.93 5.91 -21.43
CA MET A 1 5.15 6.53 -20.34
C MET A 1 4.27 5.43 -19.77
N ASN A 2 4.75 4.69 -18.77
CA ASN A 2 4.05 3.52 -18.26
C ASN A 2 3.81 3.75 -16.77
N GLY A 3 2.64 4.29 -16.42
CA GLY A 3 2.18 4.35 -15.04
C GLY A 3 1.77 2.94 -14.58
N ASN A 4 2.11 2.59 -13.33
CA ASN A 4 1.71 1.32 -12.72
C ASN A 4 0.46 1.56 -11.87
N GLY A 5 -0.68 1.74 -12.55
CA GLY A 5 -1.98 1.97 -11.92
C GLY A 5 -2.96 0.83 -12.18
N CYS A 6 -3.96 0.72 -11.31
CA CYS A 6 -5.13 -0.12 -11.55
C CYS A 6 -6.41 0.61 -11.10
N THR A 7 -7.54 0.17 -11.66
CA THR A 7 -8.87 0.67 -11.30
C THR A 7 -9.66 -0.47 -10.68
N VAL A 8 -10.28 -0.21 -9.54
CA VAL A 8 -11.09 -1.18 -8.80
C VAL A 8 -12.55 -0.96 -9.18
N TYR A 9 -13.21 -2.03 -9.61
CA TYR A 9 -14.62 -2.03 -9.98
C TYR A 9 -15.43 -2.85 -8.97
N ASP A 10 -16.68 -2.47 -8.75
CA ASP A 10 -17.64 -3.29 -8.01
C ASP A 10 -18.20 -4.43 -8.89
N SER A 11 -19.09 -5.26 -8.33
CA SER A 11 -19.75 -6.35 -9.06
C SER A 11 -20.66 -5.88 -10.19
N ASN A 12 -21.03 -4.59 -10.21
CA ASN A 12 -21.86 -3.98 -11.23
C ASN A 12 -21.03 -3.34 -12.36
N GLY A 13 -19.70 -3.36 -12.25
CA GLY A 13 -18.80 -2.71 -13.20
C GLY A 13 -18.64 -1.20 -12.98
N GLN A 14 -19.04 -0.68 -11.83
CA GLN A 14 -18.83 0.73 -11.46
C GLN A 14 -17.45 0.93 -10.84
N ILE A 15 -16.80 2.04 -11.16
CA ILE A 15 -15.51 2.40 -10.57
C ILE A 15 -15.72 2.78 -9.10
N VAL A 16 -15.02 2.10 -8.21
CA VAL A 16 -15.06 2.40 -6.77
C VAL A 16 -13.81 3.18 -6.37
N TYR A 17 -12.65 2.72 -6.84
CA TYR A 17 -11.38 3.35 -6.51
C TYR A 17 -10.41 3.36 -7.68
N ARG A 18 -9.53 4.35 -7.68
CA ARG A 18 -8.35 4.40 -8.53
C ARG A 18 -7.11 4.22 -7.68
N ILE A 19 -6.19 3.39 -8.14
CA ILE A 19 -4.91 3.13 -7.49
C ILE A 19 -3.82 3.50 -8.48
N ASP A 20 -2.98 4.46 -8.14
CA ASP A 20 -1.89 4.87 -9.03
C ASP A 20 -0.66 5.36 -8.25
N ASN A 21 0.46 5.47 -8.94
CA ASN A 21 1.69 6.05 -8.44
C ASN A 21 1.99 7.35 -9.22
N TYR A 22 1.69 8.49 -8.60
CA TYR A 22 1.64 9.78 -9.31
C TYR A 22 2.97 10.36 -9.76
N ASN A 23 4.13 9.83 -9.39
CA ASN A 23 5.35 10.30 -10.02
C ASN A 23 6.54 9.38 -9.78
N CYS A 24 7.31 9.19 -10.84
CA CYS A 24 8.56 8.43 -11.00
C CYS A 24 8.48 6.89 -10.97
N LEU A 25 9.07 6.29 -12.01
CA LEU A 25 9.42 4.87 -12.05
C LEU A 25 10.20 4.56 -10.76
N CYS A 26 9.71 3.61 -9.96
CA CYS A 26 10.24 3.20 -8.65
C CYS A 26 9.81 4.03 -7.42
N SER A 27 8.76 4.85 -7.50
CA SER A 27 8.24 5.51 -6.29
C SER A 27 7.79 4.50 -5.23
N ASP A 28 8.14 4.81 -3.99
CA ASP A 28 7.74 4.07 -2.79
C ASP A 28 6.34 4.48 -2.31
N GLU A 29 5.62 5.34 -3.03
CA GLU A 29 4.26 5.76 -2.69
C GLU A 29 3.23 5.23 -3.69
N VAL A 30 2.06 4.84 -3.18
CA VAL A 30 0.88 4.45 -3.95
C VAL A 30 -0.32 5.19 -3.38
N TYR A 31 -1.18 5.71 -4.24
CA TYR A 31 -2.33 6.50 -3.85
C TYR A 31 -3.62 5.76 -4.16
N LEU A 32 -4.45 5.56 -3.14
CA LEU A 32 -5.84 5.13 -3.29
C LEU A 32 -6.73 6.37 -3.33
N MET A 33 -7.51 6.50 -4.39
CA MET A 33 -8.37 7.66 -4.64
C MET A 33 -9.81 7.25 -4.91
N ASP A 34 -10.71 8.19 -4.68
CA ASP A 34 -12.07 8.11 -5.22
C ASP A 34 -12.12 8.43 -6.72
N ILE A 35 -13.34 8.41 -7.27
CA ILE A 35 -13.63 8.66 -8.69
C ILE A 35 -13.29 10.09 -9.12
N GLU A 36 -13.32 11.05 -8.20
CA GLU A 36 -13.02 12.46 -8.45
C GLU A 36 -11.50 12.72 -8.44
N GLY A 37 -10.70 11.71 -8.08
CA GLY A 37 -9.24 11.81 -7.98
C GLY A 37 -8.76 12.34 -6.64
N LYS A 38 -9.63 12.44 -5.63
CA LYS A 38 -9.21 12.83 -4.28
C LYS A 38 -8.54 11.64 -3.60
N VAL A 39 -7.33 11.88 -3.10
CA VAL A 39 -6.57 10.87 -2.35
C VAL A 39 -7.28 10.58 -1.03
N LEU A 40 -7.65 9.32 -0.83
CA LEU A 40 -8.25 8.79 0.39
C LEU A 40 -7.18 8.20 1.31
N VAL A 41 -6.21 7.49 0.73
CA VAL A 41 -5.10 6.85 1.46
C VAL A 41 -3.82 6.95 0.66
N THR A 42 -2.73 7.33 1.33
CA THR A 42 -1.37 7.20 0.80
C THR A 42 -0.71 5.98 1.42
N ILE A 43 -0.19 5.09 0.59
CA ILE A 43 0.47 3.84 0.98
C ILE A 43 1.96 3.99 0.68
N VAL A 44 2.80 3.91 1.71
CA VAL A 44 4.25 4.15 1.61
C VAL A 44 5.01 2.86 1.89
N ARG A 45 5.92 2.49 0.98
CA ARG A 45 6.86 1.39 1.11
C ARG A 45 8.11 1.87 1.85
N LYS A 46 8.31 1.36 3.06
CA LYS A 46 9.56 1.54 3.81
C LYS A 46 10.48 0.34 3.56
N LYS A 47 11.52 0.55 2.74
CA LYS A 47 12.55 -0.46 2.44
C LYS A 47 13.58 -0.52 3.56
N LEU A 48 13.39 -1.45 4.51
CA LEU A 48 14.45 -1.89 5.42
C LEU A 48 15.12 -3.14 4.82
N ARG A 49 16.47 -3.23 4.90
CA ARG A 49 17.31 -4.20 4.17
C ARG A 49 16.77 -5.65 4.11
N LEU A 50 16.08 -6.13 5.16
CA LEU A 50 15.52 -7.49 5.24
C LEU A 50 14.03 -7.55 5.64
N PHE A 51 13.39 -6.41 5.91
CA PHE A 51 12.03 -6.35 6.46
C PHE A 51 11.24 -5.18 5.85
N GLY A 52 11.13 -5.17 4.52
CA GLY A 52 10.28 -4.21 3.84
C GLY A 52 8.87 -4.21 4.45
N ARG A 53 8.35 -3.02 4.72
CA ARG A 53 7.00 -2.82 5.24
C ARG A 53 6.26 -1.77 4.43
N TRP A 54 4.94 -1.84 4.47
CA TRP A 54 4.05 -0.86 3.88
C TRP A 54 3.27 -0.19 5.00
N GLU A 55 3.09 1.12 4.91
CA GLU A 55 2.34 1.93 5.87
C GLU A 55 1.26 2.70 5.13
N GLY A 56 0.03 2.64 5.61
CA GLY A 56 -1.09 3.39 5.06
C GLY A 56 -1.40 4.61 5.92
N TYR A 57 -1.59 5.75 5.28
CA TYR A 57 -1.92 7.03 5.91
C TYR A 57 -3.23 7.54 5.31
N LYS A 58 -4.24 7.74 6.16
CA LYS A 58 -5.52 8.29 5.73
C LYS A 58 -5.33 9.78 5.43
N SER A 59 -5.86 10.23 4.30
CA SER A 59 -5.80 11.65 3.91
C SER A 59 -6.74 12.46 4.81
N THR A 60 -6.16 13.22 5.74
CA THR A 60 -6.82 14.33 6.44
C THR A 60 -6.44 15.64 5.76
N THR A 61 -7.24 16.69 5.91
CA THR A 61 -7.16 17.98 5.18
C THR A 61 -5.78 18.67 5.20
N ASN A 62 -4.80 18.24 6.00
CA ASN A 62 -3.47 18.85 6.17
C ASN A 62 -2.30 17.87 5.84
N SER A 63 -2.35 17.18 4.70
CA SER A 63 -1.65 15.89 4.49
C SER A 63 -0.18 15.91 4.02
N ASN A 64 0.42 17.06 3.69
CA ASN A 64 1.76 17.06 3.08
C ASN A 64 2.94 17.22 4.06
N LEU A 65 2.73 17.81 5.25
CA LEU A 65 3.83 18.08 6.21
C LEU A 65 3.94 17.02 7.32
N GLU A 66 2.91 16.17 7.51
CA GLU A 66 2.76 15.37 8.73
C GLU A 66 3.03 13.85 8.56
N LYS A 67 3.42 13.39 7.37
CA LYS A 67 3.61 11.94 7.09
C LYS A 67 4.64 11.24 7.99
N GLU A 68 5.63 11.97 8.50
CA GLU A 68 6.64 11.41 9.43
C GLU A 68 6.23 11.48 10.90
N LEU A 69 5.33 12.40 11.27
CA LEU A 69 4.90 12.61 12.67
C LEU A 69 3.59 11.87 13.00
N ILE A 70 2.78 11.56 11.99
CA ILE A 70 1.51 10.83 12.18
C ILE A 70 1.76 9.32 12.30
N LYS A 71 1.12 8.71 13.31
CA LYS A 71 1.03 7.25 13.44
C LYS A 71 0.30 6.66 12.21
N PRO A 72 0.86 5.65 11.52
CA PRO A 72 0.20 5.08 10.36
C PRO A 72 -1.15 4.47 10.73
N TRP A 73 -2.12 4.60 9.84
CA TRP A 73 -3.46 4.03 10.02
C TRP A 73 -3.42 2.50 9.98
N PHE A 74 -2.57 1.94 9.12
CA PHE A 74 -2.27 0.52 9.11
C PHE A 74 -0.80 0.27 8.72
N GLN A 75 -0.30 -0.91 9.08
CA GLN A 75 1.03 -1.36 8.69
C GLN A 75 0.97 -2.82 8.22
N VAL A 76 1.60 -3.11 7.09
CA VAL A 76 1.69 -4.45 6.50
C VAL A 76 3.16 -4.84 6.38
N ARG A 77 3.51 -6.04 6.83
CA ARG A 77 4.86 -6.60 6.71
C ARG A 77 4.78 -7.96 6.04
N LYS A 78 5.73 -8.29 5.17
CA LYS A 78 5.90 -9.68 4.75
C LYS A 78 6.49 -10.47 5.92
N SER A 79 5.91 -11.64 6.20
CA SER A 79 6.48 -12.58 7.17
C SER A 79 7.81 -13.12 6.62
N CYS A 80 8.93 -12.81 7.28
CA CYS A 80 10.24 -13.34 6.91
C CYS A 80 10.45 -14.70 7.57
N ARG A 81 10.46 -15.77 6.75
CA ARG A 81 10.69 -17.16 7.20
C ARG A 81 12.11 -17.41 7.74
N PHE A 82 13.04 -16.47 7.58
CA PHE A 82 14.45 -16.62 8.00
C PHE A 82 14.68 -16.68 9.52
N LEU A 83 13.66 -16.40 10.35
CA LEU A 83 13.72 -16.57 11.80
C LEU A 83 12.91 -17.77 12.31
N LYS A 84 12.32 -18.58 11.41
CA LYS A 84 11.64 -19.81 11.84
C LYS A 84 12.69 -20.92 11.94
N GLY A 85 13.30 -21.01 13.12
CA GLY A 85 14.03 -22.20 13.54
C GLY A 85 13.17 -23.42 13.24
N ASN A 86 13.78 -24.40 12.56
CA ASN A 86 13.12 -25.62 12.11
C ASN A 86 12.28 -26.21 13.24
N ASN A 87 10.96 -26.26 13.02
CA ASN A 87 10.06 -27.33 13.47
C ASN A 87 8.82 -27.25 12.56
N SER A 88 8.76 -28.21 11.61
CA SER A 88 7.58 -28.76 10.90
C SER A 88 6.21 -28.19 11.28
N SER A 89 5.30 -27.74 10.39
CA SER A 89 4.83 -28.31 9.12
C SER A 89 3.94 -27.29 8.34
N PRO A 90 3.43 -27.60 7.11
CA PRO A 90 3.13 -26.61 6.08
C PRO A 90 1.64 -26.25 5.87
N SER A 91 1.46 -25.35 4.89
CA SER A 91 0.25 -25.00 4.12
C SER A 91 -0.70 -23.95 4.71
N CYS A 92 -0.84 -22.86 3.95
CA CYS A 92 -2.15 -22.42 3.45
C CYS A 92 -1.90 -21.91 2.02
N CYS A 93 -2.30 -22.72 1.03
CA CYS A 93 -2.77 -22.17 -0.23
C CYS A 93 -4.12 -21.50 0.06
N GLY A 94 -4.34 -20.31 -0.47
CA GLY A 94 -5.63 -19.63 -0.47
C GLY A 94 -5.81 -19.01 -1.84
N VAL A 95 -6.88 -19.47 -2.49
CA VAL A 95 -7.35 -19.20 -3.85
C VAL A 95 -7.58 -17.71 -4.11
#